data_AF-A0A383C607-F1
#
_entry.id   AF-A0A383C607-F1
#
_cell.length_a   1.000
_cell.length_b   1.000
_cell.length_c   1.000
_cell.angle_alpha   90.00
_cell.angle_beta   90.00
_cell.angle_gamma   90.00
#
_symmetry.space_group_name_H-M   'P 1'
#
loop_
_entity.id
_entity.type
_entity.pdbx_description
1 polymer ?
#
loop_
_entity_poly.entity_id
_entity_poly.type
_entity_poly.pdbx_seq_one_letter_code
_entity_poly.pdbx_strand_id
1 'polypeptide(L)'
;HKGFASQSRTLGHFAHPGDIEKAAKDHPDLTFIVYHSAMKHGTWEPQFKDPKRFDPKTGDFAWHDELMTIKKRNPDMKNVYCEIGTSFGTLAVLHPVMCMHLIGKNIKHYGADHVIWGTDCLWWGSPQWMIDAFKRFQISDEICEKFGYAKLTKEDKAKIFGLNAAKVYGVDLKKKLKAFPKDTLTKLKVAYLESGGQGSNAAYGWVKV
;
A
#
# COMPACT_ATOMS: atom_id res chain seq x y z
N HIS A 1 13.59 2.87 3.47
CA HIS A 1 12.47 3.63 4.09
C HIS A 1 11.85 2.84 5.23
N LYS A 2 11.75 3.44 6.43
CA LYS A 2 11.41 2.77 7.69
C LYS A 2 10.17 3.33 8.39
N GLY A 3 9.32 4.08 7.68
CA GLY A 3 8.13 4.74 8.22
C GLY A 3 8.15 6.26 8.02
N PHE A 4 7.15 6.96 8.56
CA PHE A 4 7.05 8.42 8.46
C PHE A 4 8.22 9.10 9.16
N ALA A 5 8.70 10.22 8.57
CA ALA A 5 9.80 11.00 9.13
C ALA A 5 9.52 11.47 10.56
N SER A 6 8.26 11.71 10.90
CA SER A 6 7.81 12.16 12.22
C SER A 6 7.94 11.14 13.34
N GLN A 7 8.13 9.85 13.03
CA GLN A 7 8.31 8.81 14.04
C GLN A 7 9.60 9.00 14.87
N SER A 8 10.55 9.81 14.40
CA SER A 8 11.70 10.23 15.19
C SER A 8 12.04 11.70 14.95
N ARG A 9 12.12 12.49 16.03
CA ARG A 9 12.51 13.90 15.97
C ARG A 9 13.96 14.10 15.52
N THR A 10 14.85 13.18 15.86
CA THR A 10 16.30 13.30 15.59
C THR A 10 16.74 12.46 14.40
N LEU A 11 16.13 11.28 14.21
CA LEU A 11 16.55 10.29 13.21
C LEU A 11 15.58 10.17 12.03
N GLY A 12 14.53 11.00 11.97
CA GLY A 12 13.50 10.92 10.92
C GLY A 12 14.07 11.02 9.49
N HIS A 13 15.16 11.75 9.31
CA HIS A 13 15.86 11.87 8.03
C HIS A 13 16.46 10.54 7.54
N PHE A 14 16.77 9.58 8.42
CA PHE A 14 17.21 8.23 8.03
C PHE A 14 16.08 7.35 7.47
N ALA A 15 14.83 7.80 7.53
CA ALA A 15 13.73 7.12 6.85
C ALA A 15 13.64 7.47 5.35
N HIS A 16 14.43 8.44 4.88
CA HIS A 16 14.49 8.83 3.46
C HIS A 16 14.73 7.63 2.53
N PRO A 17 14.09 7.54 1.35
CA PRO A 17 14.28 6.40 0.45
C PRO A 17 15.60 6.44 -0.34
N GLY A 18 16.40 7.50 -0.21
CA GLY A 18 17.61 7.72 -1.02
C GLY A 18 18.66 6.60 -0.91
N ASP A 19 18.69 5.89 0.22
CA ASP A 19 19.58 4.75 0.45
C ASP A 19 19.19 3.48 -0.33
N ILE A 20 17.92 3.38 -0.77
CA ILE A 20 17.38 2.17 -1.39
C ILE A 20 18.08 1.83 -2.69
N GLU A 21 18.54 2.85 -3.43
CA GLU A 21 19.18 2.63 -4.73
C GLU A 21 20.46 1.82 -4.57
N LYS A 22 21.34 2.26 -3.67
CA LYS A 22 22.62 1.60 -3.43
C LYS A 22 22.38 0.24 -2.79
N ALA A 23 21.51 0.17 -1.78
CA ALA A 23 21.20 -1.08 -1.08
C ALA A 23 20.66 -2.15 -2.03
N ALA A 24 19.72 -1.79 -2.91
CA ALA A 24 19.12 -2.73 -3.85
C ALA A 24 20.10 -3.22 -4.92
N LYS A 25 21.02 -2.36 -5.38
CA LYS A 25 22.06 -2.72 -6.36
C LYS A 25 23.16 -3.59 -5.77
N ASP A 26 23.61 -3.27 -4.55
CA ASP A 26 24.70 -3.98 -3.89
C ASP A 26 24.25 -5.36 -3.37
N HIS A 27 22.96 -5.55 -3.11
CA HIS A 27 22.37 -6.77 -2.57
C HIS A 27 21.19 -7.25 -3.43
N PRO A 28 21.44 -7.72 -4.66
CA PRO A 28 20.37 -8.14 -5.59
C PRO A 28 19.64 -9.42 -5.13
N ASP A 29 20.22 -10.18 -4.22
CA ASP A 29 19.67 -11.37 -3.58
C ASP A 29 18.66 -11.04 -2.47
N LEU A 30 18.72 -9.83 -1.91
CA LEU A 30 17.78 -9.36 -0.91
C LEU A 30 16.57 -8.69 -1.57
N THR A 31 15.40 -8.88 -0.95
CA THR A 31 14.18 -8.15 -1.30
C THR A 31 13.92 -7.03 -0.31
N PHE A 32 13.71 -5.82 -0.83
CA PHE A 32 13.42 -4.64 -0.03
C PHE A 32 11.95 -4.25 -0.15
N ILE A 33 11.30 -4.08 1.01
CA ILE A 33 9.92 -3.59 1.09
C ILE A 33 9.97 -2.16 1.65
N VAL A 34 9.55 -1.20 0.83
CA VAL A 34 9.46 0.21 1.21
C VAL A 34 8.08 0.47 1.80
N TYR A 35 8.02 0.51 3.13
CA TYR A 35 6.80 0.80 3.88
C TYR A 35 6.15 2.13 3.46
N HIS A 36 4.82 2.16 3.43
CA HIS A 36 4.02 3.34 3.10
C HIS A 36 4.43 4.02 1.78
N SER A 37 5.05 3.25 0.87
CA SER A 37 5.58 3.71 -0.42
C SER A 37 6.47 4.95 -0.31
N ALA A 38 7.26 5.06 0.76
CA ALA A 38 8.09 6.22 1.08
C ALA A 38 7.35 7.55 1.31
N MET A 39 6.10 7.50 1.75
CA MET A 39 5.39 8.70 2.17
C MET A 39 6.10 9.37 3.36
N LYS A 40 6.50 10.64 3.19
CA LYS A 40 7.32 11.36 4.20
C LYS A 40 6.55 11.67 5.48
N HIS A 41 5.32 12.14 5.33
CA HIS A 41 4.47 12.63 6.42
C HIS A 41 3.13 11.92 6.37
N GLY A 42 2.61 11.52 7.53
CA GLY A 42 1.24 11.05 7.66
C GLY A 42 0.24 12.15 7.32
N THR A 43 -0.96 11.79 6.87
CA THR A 43 -2.00 12.75 6.45
C THR A 43 -2.49 13.67 7.58
N TRP A 44 -2.27 13.27 8.84
CA TRP A 44 -2.60 14.04 10.04
C TRP A 44 -1.55 15.10 10.39
N GLU A 45 -0.37 15.07 9.77
CA GLU A 45 0.72 15.98 10.07
C GLU A 45 0.53 17.34 9.35
N PRO A 46 0.81 18.48 10.01
CA PRO A 46 0.73 19.79 9.35
C PRO A 46 1.56 19.90 8.06
N GLN A 47 2.69 19.20 8.00
CA GLN A 47 3.59 19.20 6.85
C GLN A 47 2.99 18.52 5.61
N PHE A 48 1.99 17.64 5.79
CA PHE A 48 1.26 17.05 4.67
C PHE A 48 0.39 18.08 3.94
N LYS A 49 0.07 19.21 4.58
CA LYS A 49 -0.71 20.30 3.99
C LYS A 49 0.14 21.31 3.22
N ASP A 50 1.46 21.13 3.15
CA ASP A 50 2.35 22.00 2.39
C ASP A 50 2.21 21.73 0.89
N PRO A 51 1.57 22.64 0.11
CA PRO A 51 1.33 22.42 -1.31
C PRO A 51 2.62 22.41 -2.15
N LYS A 52 3.76 22.81 -1.58
CA LYS A 52 5.08 22.70 -2.24
C LYS A 52 5.68 21.29 -2.16
N ARG A 53 5.00 20.36 -1.47
CA ARG A 53 5.49 19.00 -1.19
C ARG A 53 4.43 17.94 -1.40
N PHE A 54 3.16 18.30 -1.23
CA PHE A 54 2.00 17.44 -1.42
C PHE A 54 0.95 18.21 -2.19
N ASP A 55 0.79 17.89 -3.48
CA ASP A 55 -0.12 18.63 -4.34
C ASP A 55 -0.98 17.68 -5.19
N PRO A 56 -2.31 17.63 -4.97
CA PRO A 56 -3.21 16.79 -5.75
C PRO A 56 -3.36 17.22 -7.21
N LYS A 57 -2.93 18.43 -7.59
CA LYS A 57 -3.03 18.91 -8.97
C LYS A 57 -1.88 18.47 -9.85
N THR A 58 -0.69 18.33 -9.26
CA THR A 58 0.55 17.90 -9.92
C THR A 58 0.93 16.46 -9.57
N GLY A 59 0.36 15.95 -8.48
CA GLY A 59 0.67 14.66 -7.90
C GLY A 59 1.92 14.67 -7.01
N ASP A 60 2.54 15.83 -6.73
CA ASP A 60 3.75 15.90 -5.90
C ASP A 60 3.52 15.19 -4.56
N PHE A 61 4.51 14.39 -4.17
CA PHE A 61 4.43 13.48 -3.04
C PHE A 61 5.77 13.39 -2.29
N ALA A 62 6.61 14.44 -2.39
CA ALA A 62 7.89 14.56 -1.71
C ALA A 62 8.79 13.30 -1.87
N TRP A 63 9.02 12.56 -0.80
CA TRP A 63 9.90 11.37 -0.81
C TRP A 63 9.38 10.22 -1.68
N HIS A 64 8.07 10.09 -1.86
CA HIS A 64 7.53 9.09 -2.78
C HIS A 64 7.91 9.41 -4.23
N ASP A 65 7.94 10.69 -4.60
CA ASP A 65 8.36 11.12 -5.94
C ASP A 65 9.84 10.87 -6.17
N GLU A 66 10.64 11.01 -5.12
CA GLU A 66 12.03 10.60 -5.16
C GLU A 66 12.15 9.09 -5.39
N LEU A 67 11.43 8.25 -4.64
CA LEU A 67 11.41 6.79 -4.85
C LEU A 67 11.02 6.41 -6.29
N MET A 68 10.05 7.11 -6.88
CA MET A 68 9.69 6.92 -8.29
C MET A 68 10.84 7.33 -9.22
N THR A 69 11.54 8.41 -8.91
CA THR A 69 12.70 8.88 -9.66
C THR A 69 13.86 7.88 -9.58
N ILE A 70 14.07 7.26 -8.42
CA ILE A 70 15.03 6.15 -8.25
C ILE A 70 14.70 5.00 -9.18
N LYS A 71 13.42 4.59 -9.25
CA LYS A 71 13.00 3.51 -10.14
C LYS A 71 13.15 3.87 -11.62
N LYS A 72 12.79 5.09 -12.02
CA LYS A 72 12.90 5.54 -13.42
C LYS A 72 14.34 5.49 -13.93
N ARG A 73 15.32 5.89 -13.10
CA ARG A 73 16.74 5.82 -13.46
C ARG A 73 17.33 4.40 -13.34
N ASN A 74 16.61 3.47 -12.71
CA ASN A 74 17.00 2.07 -12.51
C ASN A 74 15.88 1.09 -12.92
N PRO A 75 15.50 1.05 -14.21
CA PRO A 75 14.38 0.23 -14.67
C PRO A 75 14.54 -1.26 -14.34
N ASP A 76 15.77 -1.77 -14.34
CA ASP A 76 16.09 -3.18 -14.08
C ASP A 76 16.13 -3.57 -12.60
N MET A 77 15.97 -2.61 -11.67
CA MET A 77 15.89 -2.87 -10.24
C MET A 77 14.55 -3.55 -9.89
N LYS A 78 14.58 -4.88 -9.72
CA LYS A 78 13.38 -5.72 -9.51
C LYS A 78 13.19 -6.21 -8.07
N ASN A 79 14.15 -5.94 -7.19
CA ASN A 79 14.14 -6.40 -5.80
C ASN A 79 13.60 -5.36 -4.80
N VAL A 80 12.87 -4.35 -5.29
CA VAL A 80 12.27 -3.29 -4.46
C VAL A 80 10.77 -3.28 -4.67
N TYR A 81 10.03 -3.30 -3.56
CA TYR A 81 8.57 -3.33 -3.52
C TYR A 81 8.00 -2.11 -2.78
N CYS A 82 6.89 -1.57 -3.29
CA CYS A 82 6.15 -0.50 -2.62
C CYS A 82 5.03 -1.10 -1.76
N GLU A 83 5.11 -0.93 -0.44
CA GLU A 83 4.05 -1.33 0.48
C GLU A 83 3.07 -0.17 0.65
N ILE A 84 1.76 -0.46 0.66
CA ILE A 84 0.72 0.58 0.54
C ILE A 84 -0.19 0.76 1.75
N GLY A 85 -0.04 0.05 2.86
CA GLY A 85 -1.00 -0.04 3.96
C GLY A 85 -1.49 1.29 4.51
N THR A 86 -0.79 1.84 5.50
CA THR A 86 -1.16 3.12 6.10
C THR A 86 -1.28 4.23 5.06
N SER A 87 -0.44 4.25 4.02
CA SER A 87 -0.52 5.24 2.95
C SER A 87 -1.85 5.18 2.20
N PHE A 88 -2.31 3.99 1.78
CA PHE A 88 -3.59 3.83 1.11
C PHE A 88 -4.73 4.10 2.08
N GLY A 89 -4.72 3.50 3.27
CA GLY A 89 -5.80 3.62 4.23
C GLY A 89 -6.11 5.07 4.58
N THR A 90 -5.08 5.88 4.81
CA THR A 90 -5.24 7.28 5.22
C THR A 90 -5.60 8.19 4.05
N LEU A 91 -4.99 8.00 2.88
CA LEU A 91 -5.30 8.80 1.69
C LEU A 91 -6.67 8.48 1.12
N ALA A 92 -7.09 7.21 1.11
CA ALA A 92 -8.38 6.80 0.55
C ALA A 92 -9.56 7.49 1.25
N VAL A 93 -9.40 7.80 2.55
CA VAL A 93 -10.42 8.48 3.35
C VAL A 93 -10.27 10.00 3.28
N LEU A 94 -9.05 10.51 3.48
CA LEU A 94 -8.84 11.96 3.71
C LEU A 94 -8.45 12.73 2.43
N HIS A 95 -7.79 12.07 1.48
CA HIS A 95 -7.19 12.69 0.30
C HIS A 95 -7.32 11.79 -0.95
N PRO A 96 -8.55 11.54 -1.46
CA PRO A 96 -8.79 10.54 -2.49
C PRO A 96 -8.02 10.79 -3.80
N VAL A 97 -7.81 12.05 -4.20
CA VAL A 97 -7.00 12.37 -5.39
C VAL A 97 -5.52 12.01 -5.17
N MET A 98 -4.98 12.31 -3.99
CA MET A 98 -3.61 11.89 -3.63
C MET A 98 -3.49 10.37 -3.55
N CYS A 99 -4.55 9.67 -3.13
CA CYS A 99 -4.61 8.20 -3.18
C CYS A 99 -4.49 7.68 -4.63
N MET A 100 -5.17 8.32 -5.58
CA MET A 100 -5.04 8.01 -7.01
C MET A 100 -3.61 8.22 -7.53
N HIS A 101 -2.94 9.29 -7.11
CA HIS A 101 -1.53 9.49 -7.44
C HIS A 101 -0.62 8.43 -6.84
N LEU A 102 -0.78 8.09 -5.56
CA LEU A 102 0.03 7.06 -4.90
C LEU A 102 -0.03 5.73 -5.66
N ILE A 103 -1.24 5.22 -5.90
CA ILE A 103 -1.44 3.93 -6.56
C ILE A 103 -1.02 4.02 -8.03
N GLY A 104 -1.37 5.10 -8.72
CA GLY A 104 -1.03 5.32 -10.13
C GLY A 104 0.48 5.36 -10.37
N LYS A 105 1.23 6.10 -9.54
CA LYS A 105 2.70 6.19 -9.63
C LYS A 105 3.37 4.86 -9.32
N ASN A 106 2.95 4.19 -8.25
CA ASN A 106 3.46 2.87 -7.90
C ASN A 106 3.30 1.88 -9.06
N ILE A 107 2.09 1.72 -9.59
CA ILE A 107 1.84 0.77 -10.69
C ILE A 107 2.56 1.19 -11.97
N LYS A 108 2.58 2.49 -12.29
CA LYS A 108 3.24 2.98 -13.52
C LYS A 108 4.75 2.71 -13.53
N HIS A 109 5.42 2.79 -12.39
CA HIS A 109 6.89 2.72 -12.32
C HIS A 109 7.40 1.37 -11.84
N TYR A 110 6.70 0.71 -10.92
CA TYR A 110 7.09 -0.58 -10.37
C TYR A 110 6.29 -1.74 -10.96
N GLY A 111 5.11 -1.48 -11.51
CA GLY A 111 4.18 -2.52 -11.92
C GLY A 111 3.31 -3.01 -10.75
N ALA A 112 2.10 -3.49 -11.06
CA ALA A 112 1.21 -4.06 -10.05
C ALA A 112 1.77 -5.32 -9.38
N ASP A 113 2.80 -5.95 -9.97
CA ASP A 113 3.52 -7.11 -9.42
C ASP A 113 4.62 -6.73 -8.41
N HIS A 114 4.87 -5.44 -8.19
CA HIS A 114 5.84 -4.93 -7.20
C HIS A 114 5.19 -4.00 -6.14
N VAL A 115 3.87 -4.08 -6.00
CA VAL A 115 3.11 -3.36 -4.97
C VAL A 115 2.55 -4.37 -3.96
N ILE A 116 2.77 -4.15 -2.67
CA ILE A 116 2.41 -5.09 -1.60
C ILE A 116 1.38 -4.46 -0.66
N TRP A 117 0.37 -5.25 -0.30
CA TRP A 117 -0.56 -4.91 0.75
C TRP A 117 0.04 -5.18 2.15
N GLY A 118 0.02 -4.16 3.01
CA GLY A 118 0.10 -4.31 4.46
C GLY A 118 -1.15 -3.69 5.07
N THR A 119 -1.73 -4.29 6.11
CA THR A 119 -2.96 -3.75 6.71
C THR A 119 -2.69 -2.68 7.75
N ASP A 120 -1.51 -2.69 8.38
CA ASP A 120 -1.17 -1.90 9.56
C ASP A 120 -2.26 -1.97 10.65
N CYS A 121 -2.95 -3.13 10.76
CA CYS A 121 -4.12 -3.30 11.63
C CYS A 121 -3.80 -3.16 13.12
N LEU A 122 -2.53 -3.28 13.51
CA LEU A 122 -2.08 -2.93 14.87
C LEU A 122 -2.42 -1.47 15.22
N TRP A 123 -2.36 -0.57 14.24
CA TRP A 123 -2.62 0.86 14.41
C TRP A 123 -4.05 1.26 14.03
N TRP A 124 -4.63 0.60 13.02
CA TRP A 124 -5.92 1.00 12.42
C TRP A 124 -7.11 0.11 12.80
N GLY A 125 -6.92 -0.87 13.68
CA GLY A 125 -7.95 -1.83 14.07
C GLY A 125 -8.28 -2.80 12.93
N SER A 126 -9.54 -3.25 12.86
CA SER A 126 -9.97 -4.24 11.87
C SER A 126 -9.67 -3.76 10.44
N PRO A 127 -8.97 -4.56 9.60
CA PRO A 127 -8.60 -4.14 8.25
C PRO A 127 -9.77 -4.19 7.25
N GLN A 128 -10.94 -4.67 7.67
CA GLN A 128 -12.07 -4.95 6.77
C GLN A 128 -12.49 -3.72 5.95
N TRP A 129 -12.56 -2.54 6.58
CA TRP A 129 -12.92 -1.30 5.90
C TRP A 129 -11.91 -0.94 4.80
N MET A 130 -10.61 -1.16 5.06
CA MET A 130 -9.54 -0.84 4.13
C MET A 130 -9.53 -1.82 2.95
N ILE A 131 -9.75 -3.10 3.20
CA ILE A 131 -9.91 -4.14 2.17
C ILE A 131 -11.09 -3.79 1.25
N ASP A 132 -12.24 -3.45 1.83
CA ASP A 132 -13.43 -3.11 1.07
C ASP A 132 -13.26 -1.82 0.26
N ALA A 133 -12.58 -0.82 0.83
CA ALA A 133 -12.20 0.39 0.12
C ALA A 133 -11.31 0.07 -1.09
N PHE A 134 -10.24 -0.73 -0.93
CA PHE A 134 -9.35 -1.05 -2.05
C PHE A 134 -10.02 -1.92 -3.13
N LYS A 135 -10.90 -2.84 -2.74
CA LYS A 135 -11.71 -3.62 -3.69
C LYS A 135 -12.56 -2.73 -4.60
N ARG A 136 -13.11 -1.63 -4.07
CA ARG A 136 -13.91 -0.64 -4.84
C ARG A 136 -13.07 0.44 -5.50
N PHE A 137 -11.90 0.76 -4.95
CA PHE A 137 -11.04 1.85 -5.39
C PHE A 137 -10.72 1.75 -6.89
N GLN A 138 -10.74 2.90 -7.56
CA GLN A 138 -10.31 3.02 -8.94
C GLN A 138 -9.75 4.43 -9.17
N ILE A 139 -8.76 4.55 -10.05
CA ILE A 139 -8.24 5.85 -10.51
C ILE A 139 -9.28 6.44 -11.47
N SER A 140 -9.65 7.71 -11.32
CA SER A 140 -10.62 8.34 -12.23
C SER A 140 -10.08 8.43 -13.67
N ASP A 141 -10.96 8.53 -14.65
CA ASP A 141 -10.56 8.65 -16.07
C ASP A 141 -9.74 9.92 -16.30
N GLU A 142 -10.17 11.05 -15.72
CA GLU A 142 -9.44 12.33 -15.77
C GLU A 142 -7.99 12.20 -15.28
N ILE A 143 -7.76 11.53 -14.15
CA ILE A 143 -6.42 11.35 -13.61
C ILE A 143 -5.62 10.35 -14.46
N CYS A 144 -6.27 9.31 -15.00
CA CYS A 144 -5.62 8.39 -15.94
C CYS A 144 -5.13 9.12 -17.19
N GLU A 145 -5.98 9.92 -17.83
CA GLU A 145 -5.68 10.69 -19.03
C GLU A 145 -4.58 11.71 -18.78
N LYS A 146 -4.70 12.50 -17.70
CA LYS A 146 -3.76 13.59 -17.41
C LYS A 146 -2.36 13.11 -17.04
N PHE A 147 -2.24 11.98 -16.34
CA PHE A 147 -0.97 11.50 -15.79
C PHE A 147 -0.46 10.22 -16.45
N GLY A 148 -1.21 9.65 -17.39
CA GLY A 148 -0.90 8.37 -18.02
C GLY A 148 -0.85 7.23 -17.00
N TYR A 149 -1.83 7.18 -16.10
CA TYR A 149 -2.02 6.04 -15.20
C TYR A 149 -2.98 5.03 -15.84
N ALA A 150 -2.89 3.78 -15.41
CA ALA A 150 -3.80 2.72 -15.84
C ALA A 150 -4.87 2.46 -14.77
N LYS A 151 -6.06 2.06 -15.23
CA LYS A 151 -7.10 1.49 -14.36
C LYS A 151 -6.61 0.18 -13.76
N LEU A 152 -6.98 -0.07 -12.51
CA LEU A 152 -6.68 -1.34 -11.85
C LEU A 152 -7.63 -2.43 -12.33
N THR A 153 -7.06 -3.55 -12.78
CA THR A 153 -7.80 -4.78 -13.09
C THR A 153 -8.04 -5.61 -11.82
N LYS A 154 -8.85 -6.67 -11.93
CA LYS A 154 -9.02 -7.63 -10.82
C LYS A 154 -7.70 -8.37 -10.54
N GLU A 155 -6.94 -8.64 -11.58
CA GLU A 155 -5.65 -9.31 -11.56
C GLU A 155 -4.61 -8.45 -10.82
N ASP A 156 -4.58 -7.14 -11.09
CA ASP A 156 -3.70 -6.20 -10.36
C ASP A 156 -4.03 -6.17 -8.87
N LYS A 157 -5.32 -6.08 -8.53
CA LYS A 157 -5.75 -6.10 -7.13
C LYS A 157 -5.41 -7.42 -6.44
N ALA A 158 -5.55 -8.56 -7.12
CA ALA A 158 -5.16 -9.85 -6.59
C ALA A 158 -3.64 -9.94 -6.31
N LYS A 159 -2.82 -9.41 -7.23
CA LYS A 159 -1.37 -9.28 -7.03
C LYS A 159 -1.05 -8.51 -5.76
N ILE A 160 -1.63 -7.32 -5.64
CA ILE A 160 -1.40 -6.41 -4.51
C ILE A 160 -1.87 -7.02 -3.19
N PHE A 161 -3.08 -7.59 -3.14
CA PHE A 161 -3.65 -8.13 -1.92
C PHE A 161 -2.88 -9.32 -1.33
N GLY A 162 -2.15 -10.08 -2.15
CA GLY A 162 -1.44 -11.23 -1.58
C GLY A 162 -0.54 -12.03 -2.50
N LEU A 163 -0.74 -12.04 -3.83
CA LEU A 163 0.11 -12.88 -4.69
C LEU A 163 1.57 -12.39 -4.69
N ASN A 164 1.79 -11.07 -4.62
CA ASN A 164 3.14 -10.50 -4.54
C ASN A 164 3.83 -10.86 -3.22
N ALA A 165 3.13 -10.70 -2.09
CA ALA A 165 3.64 -11.09 -0.78
C ALA A 165 3.92 -12.59 -0.70
N ALA A 166 3.05 -13.43 -1.25
CA ALA A 166 3.26 -14.88 -1.28
C ALA A 166 4.53 -15.26 -2.04
N LYS A 167 4.81 -14.58 -3.17
CA LYS A 167 6.07 -14.75 -3.92
C LYS A 167 7.28 -14.35 -3.07
N VAL A 168 7.23 -13.17 -2.45
CA VAL A 168 8.35 -12.63 -1.64
C VAL A 168 8.65 -13.52 -0.42
N TYR A 169 7.62 -14.03 0.26
CA TYR A 169 7.78 -14.87 1.44
C TYR A 169 7.89 -16.37 1.14
N GLY A 170 8.00 -16.78 -0.14
CA GLY A 170 8.12 -18.18 -0.52
C GLY A 170 6.92 -19.06 -0.15
N VAL A 171 5.72 -18.47 -0.07
CA VAL A 171 4.49 -19.18 0.29
C VAL A 171 3.89 -19.84 -0.95
N ASP A 172 3.92 -21.18 -0.98
CA ASP A 172 3.19 -21.96 -2.00
C ASP A 172 1.68 -21.96 -1.74
N LEU A 173 0.99 -21.04 -2.42
CA LEU A 173 -0.46 -20.91 -2.33
C LEU A 173 -1.22 -22.17 -2.78
N LYS A 174 -0.72 -22.91 -3.79
CA LYS A 174 -1.38 -24.13 -4.28
C LYS A 174 -1.32 -25.22 -3.21
N LYS A 175 -0.18 -25.38 -2.53
CA LYS A 175 -0.04 -26.32 -1.43
C LYS A 175 -0.87 -25.92 -0.21
N LYS A 176 -0.87 -24.63 0.15
CA LYS A 176 -1.63 -24.12 1.31
C LYS A 176 -3.14 -24.21 1.12
N LEU A 177 -3.66 -23.89 -0.07
CA LEU A 177 -5.10 -24.00 -0.37
C LEU A 177 -5.59 -25.46 -0.30
N LYS A 178 -4.76 -26.43 -0.72
CA LYS A 178 -5.09 -27.87 -0.63
C LYS A 178 -5.10 -28.41 0.81
N ALA A 179 -4.49 -27.70 1.76
CA ALA A 179 -4.47 -28.11 3.17
C ALA A 179 -5.80 -27.85 3.88
N PHE A 180 -6.68 -27.03 3.30
CA PHE A 180 -8.04 -26.86 3.79
C PHE A 180 -8.92 -27.97 3.20
N PRO A 181 -9.74 -28.64 4.03
CA PRO A 181 -10.81 -29.49 3.52
C PRO A 181 -11.61 -28.73 2.46
N LYS A 182 -12.04 -29.43 1.40
CA LYS A 182 -12.95 -28.85 0.42
C LYS A 182 -14.17 -28.28 1.17
N ASP A 183 -14.60 -27.10 0.76
CA ASP A 183 -15.72 -26.35 1.34
C ASP A 183 -15.51 -25.70 2.70
N THR A 184 -14.31 -25.71 3.31
CA THR A 184 -14.09 -24.98 4.60
C THR A 184 -14.43 -23.49 4.48
N LEU A 185 -13.95 -22.81 3.44
CA LEU A 185 -14.26 -21.38 3.22
C LEU A 185 -15.75 -21.16 2.90
N THR A 186 -16.37 -22.08 2.17
CA THR A 186 -17.79 -22.03 1.86
C THR A 186 -18.61 -22.16 3.13
N LYS A 187 -18.29 -23.13 3.99
CA LYS A 187 -18.95 -23.35 5.29
C LYS A 187 -18.76 -22.16 6.23
N LEU A 188 -17.56 -21.58 6.30
CA LEU A 188 -17.31 -20.37 7.09
C LEU A 188 -18.12 -19.19 6.56
N LYS A 189 -18.22 -19.02 5.24
CA LYS A 189 -19.06 -17.99 4.61
C LYS A 189 -20.54 -18.20 4.91
N VAL A 190 -21.04 -19.43 4.78
CA VAL A 190 -22.44 -19.79 5.07
C VAL A 190 -22.73 -19.52 6.54
N ALA A 191 -21.90 -20.03 7.45
CA ALA A 191 -22.02 -19.78 8.88
C ALA A 191 -22.01 -18.29 9.21
N TYR A 192 -21.13 -17.49 8.59
CA TYR A 192 -21.10 -16.02 8.76
C TYR A 192 -22.41 -15.35 8.30
N LEU A 193 -22.96 -15.76 7.16
CA LEU A 193 -24.21 -15.21 6.63
C LEU A 193 -25.42 -15.63 7.48
N GLU A 194 -25.45 -16.89 7.95
CA GLU A 194 -26.50 -17.46 8.80
C GLU A 194 -26.46 -16.91 10.24
N SER A 195 -25.26 -16.69 10.80
CA SER A 195 -25.08 -16.06 12.13
C SER A 195 -25.36 -14.56 12.13
N GLY A 196 -25.74 -14.00 10.98
CA GLY A 196 -26.06 -12.59 10.79
C GLY A 196 -24.87 -11.79 10.26
N GLY A 197 -24.97 -11.37 9.00
CA GLY A 197 -24.13 -10.33 8.40
C GLY A 197 -24.38 -8.92 8.94
N GLN A 198 -24.83 -8.78 10.18
CA GLN A 198 -24.84 -7.49 10.86
C GLN A 198 -23.40 -7.19 11.28
N GLY A 199 -22.90 -6.01 10.91
CA GLY A 199 -21.62 -5.54 11.38
C GLY A 199 -21.61 -5.65 12.91
N SER A 200 -20.56 -6.26 13.46
CA SER A 200 -20.31 -6.13 14.88
C SER A 200 -20.15 -4.64 15.17
N ASN A 201 -21.20 -3.99 15.68
CA ASN A 201 -21.12 -2.66 16.26
C ASN A 201 -20.33 -2.68 17.58
N ALA A 202 -19.71 -3.80 17.96
CA ALA A 202 -18.76 -3.83 19.04
C ALA A 202 -17.56 -2.96 18.67
N ALA A 203 -17.35 -1.90 19.44
CA ALA A 203 -16.13 -1.12 19.42
C ALA A 203 -15.00 -2.03 19.91
N TYR A 204 -14.14 -2.48 18.99
CA TYR A 204 -12.91 -3.18 19.33
C TYR A 204 -11.78 -2.15 19.41
N GLY A 205 -11.32 -1.86 20.62
CA GLY A 205 -10.25 -0.90 20.88
C GLY A 205 -10.50 -0.11 22.16
N TRP A 206 -9.45 0.52 22.68
CA TRP A 206 -9.54 1.41 23.83
C TRP A 206 -10.00 2.79 23.34
N VAL A 207 -11.27 3.13 23.56
CA VAL A 207 -11.73 4.53 23.49
C VAL A 207 -11.34 5.17 24.81
N LYS A 208 -10.33 6.04 24.80
CA LYS A 208 -10.07 6.92 25.95
C LYS A 208 -11.13 8.01 25.91
N VAL A 209 -12.06 7.98 26.87
CA VAL A 209 -13.01 9.07 27.14
C VAL A 209 -12.26 10.19 27.84
#